data_AF-A0A3D1LZE7-F1
#
_entry.id   AF-A0A3D1LZE7-F1
#
_cell.length_a   1.000
_cell.length_b   1.000
_cell.length_c   1.000
_cell.angle_alpha   90.00
_cell.angle_beta   90.00
_cell.angle_gamma   90.00
#
_symmetry.space_group_name_H-M   'P 1'
#
loop_
_entity.id
_entity.type
_entity.pdbx_description
1 polymer ?
#
loop_
_entity_poly.entity_id
_entity_poly.type
_entity_poly.pdbx_seq_one_letter_code
_entity_poly.pdbx_strand_id
1 'polypeptide(L)'
;VIQEWNGLNDHIKDVADRFAKQGYLALAPDHYHGVIAEEPDEAGKMFMALNIKETEEELRGGIEFLFEETNNPVGVTGFCMGGALALFAACQNGSKVGACVDFYGIHPNVEYDWDSLTAPLLGIWAEHDDMVNPQLPDFARELASRKHDFHFKTYAGTSHAFFNDTNTEGHDVDASTDAWDLALNWFEKYL
;
A
#
# COMPACT_ATOMS: atom_id res chain seq x y z
N VAL A 1 5.93 -0.78 -4.76
CA VAL A 1 5.19 -1.91 -4.17
C VAL A 1 5.75 -2.16 -2.79
N ILE A 2 5.01 -1.80 -1.74
CA ILE A 2 5.50 -1.81 -0.36
C ILE A 2 5.03 -3.09 0.33
N GLN A 3 5.97 -3.74 1.02
CA GLN A 3 5.82 -5.05 1.64
C GLN A 3 4.78 -5.11 2.78
N GLU A 4 4.31 -6.31 3.06
CA GLU A 4 3.58 -6.62 4.31
C GLU A 4 4.56 -6.67 5.51
N TRP A 5 4.03 -6.92 6.70
CA TRP A 5 4.75 -6.97 7.98
C TRP A 5 5.85 -8.04 8.11
N ASN A 6 5.99 -8.96 7.16
CA ASN A 6 6.95 -10.08 7.22
C ASN A 6 8.17 -9.91 6.30
N GLY A 7 8.30 -8.77 5.60
CA GLY A 7 9.48 -8.48 4.77
C GLY A 7 9.26 -8.55 3.27
N LEU A 8 10.31 -8.26 2.51
CA LEU A 8 10.34 -8.37 1.05
C LEU A 8 10.42 -9.85 0.63
N ASN A 9 9.31 -10.55 0.82
CA ASN A 9 9.14 -11.96 0.47
C ASN A 9 8.83 -12.14 -1.03
N ASP A 10 8.67 -13.39 -1.45
CA ASP A 10 8.44 -13.74 -2.86
C ASP A 10 7.07 -13.29 -3.38
N HIS A 11 6.05 -13.19 -2.51
CA HIS A 11 4.76 -12.63 -2.89
C HIS A 11 4.91 -11.16 -3.33
N ILE A 12 5.58 -10.33 -2.52
CA ILE A 12 5.76 -8.91 -2.85
C ILE A 12 6.64 -8.70 -4.09
N LYS A 13 7.68 -9.53 -4.26
CA LYS A 13 8.49 -9.53 -5.48
C LYS A 13 7.66 -9.89 -6.70
N ASP A 14 6.84 -10.93 -6.61
CA ASP A 14 5.96 -11.32 -7.73
C ASP A 14 4.94 -10.22 -8.04
N VAL A 15 4.40 -9.50 -7.04
CA VAL A 15 3.53 -8.34 -7.31
C VAL A 15 4.28 -7.22 -8.05
N ALA A 16 5.54 -6.95 -7.71
CA ALA A 16 6.36 -6.01 -8.48
C ALA A 16 6.57 -6.50 -9.93
N ASP A 17 6.81 -7.80 -10.12
CA ASP A 17 6.89 -8.41 -11.46
C ASP A 17 5.56 -8.33 -12.22
N ARG A 18 4.40 -8.43 -11.54
CA ARG A 18 3.08 -8.24 -12.16
C ARG A 18 2.92 -6.82 -12.70
N PHE A 19 3.32 -5.79 -11.94
CA PHE A 19 3.33 -4.41 -12.46
C PHE A 19 4.29 -4.24 -13.63
N ALA A 20 5.48 -4.85 -13.57
CA ALA A 20 6.43 -4.82 -14.68
C ALA A 20 5.84 -5.45 -15.96
N LYS A 21 5.09 -6.55 -15.84
CA LYS A 21 4.37 -7.18 -16.96
C LYS A 21 3.26 -6.30 -17.56
N GLN A 22 2.74 -5.33 -16.80
CA GLN A 22 1.80 -4.31 -17.29
C GLN A 22 2.49 -3.09 -17.92
N GLY A 23 3.83 -3.06 -17.96
CA GLY A 23 4.60 -1.99 -18.59
C GLY A 23 5.11 -0.91 -17.64
N TYR A 24 4.95 -1.08 -16.32
CA TYR A 24 5.48 -0.14 -15.33
C TYR A 24 6.95 -0.45 -15.00
N LEU A 25 7.74 0.59 -14.71
CA LEU A 25 8.98 0.43 -13.94
C LEU A 25 8.62 0.31 -12.46
N ALA A 26 8.73 -0.89 -11.90
CA ALA A 26 8.33 -1.17 -10.52
C ALA A 26 9.54 -1.28 -9.58
N LEU A 27 9.42 -0.69 -8.39
CA LEU A 27 10.38 -0.83 -7.29
C LEU A 27 9.66 -1.40 -6.06
N ALA A 28 10.28 -2.39 -5.41
CA ALA A 28 9.88 -2.90 -4.11
C ALA A 28 11.02 -2.69 -3.10
N PRO A 29 10.97 -1.64 -2.26
CA PRO A 29 11.99 -1.40 -1.25
C PRO A 29 11.93 -2.46 -0.13
N ASP A 30 13.09 -2.82 0.41
CA ASP A 30 13.23 -3.77 1.52
C ASP A 30 13.41 -3.01 2.83
N HIS A 31 12.31 -2.78 3.54
CA HIS A 31 12.29 -2.01 4.80
C HIS A 31 12.82 -2.79 6.00
N TYR A 32 13.17 -4.07 5.81
CA TYR A 32 13.80 -4.89 6.84
C TYR A 32 15.22 -5.32 6.45
N HIS A 33 15.80 -4.69 5.42
CA HIS A 33 17.21 -4.81 5.04
C HIS A 33 17.68 -6.26 4.88
N GLY A 34 16.86 -7.10 4.25
CA GLY A 34 17.14 -8.49 3.94
C GLY A 34 16.55 -9.50 4.94
N VAL A 35 15.89 -9.02 6.01
CA VAL A 35 15.22 -9.90 6.99
C VAL A 35 13.80 -10.19 6.53
N ILE A 36 13.48 -11.49 6.45
CA ILE A 36 12.13 -11.99 6.19
C ILE A 36 11.72 -12.82 7.41
N ALA A 37 10.61 -12.45 8.05
CA ALA A 37 10.08 -13.17 9.19
C ALA A 37 9.39 -14.46 8.71
N GLU A 38 9.76 -15.60 9.27
CA GLU A 38 9.12 -16.89 8.97
C GLU A 38 7.93 -17.16 9.90
N GLU A 39 7.93 -16.56 11.09
CA GLU A 39 6.94 -16.80 12.14
C GLU A 39 6.17 -15.52 12.53
N PRO A 40 4.87 -15.61 12.84
CA PRO A 40 4.05 -14.45 13.20
C PRO A 40 4.58 -13.62 14.38
N ASP A 41 5.17 -14.28 15.38
CA ASP A 41 5.75 -13.59 16.56
C ASP A 41 6.96 -12.73 16.20
N GLU A 42 7.74 -13.12 15.19
CA GLU A 42 8.87 -12.35 14.69
C GLU A 42 8.37 -11.18 13.84
N ALA A 43 7.44 -11.44 12.91
CA ALA A 43 6.80 -10.42 12.09
C ALA A 43 6.14 -9.34 12.97
N GLY A 44 5.45 -9.72 14.04
CA GLY A 44 4.84 -8.79 14.99
C GLY A 44 5.86 -7.90 15.72
N LYS A 45 7.03 -8.43 16.06
CA LYS A 45 8.12 -7.63 16.66
C LYS A 45 8.70 -6.64 15.64
N MET A 46 8.93 -7.10 14.42
CA MET A 46 9.48 -6.28 13.34
C MET A 46 8.52 -5.16 12.95
N PHE A 47 7.22 -5.48 12.85
CA PHE A 47 6.13 -4.52 12.68
C PHE A 47 6.17 -3.43 13.74
N MET A 48 6.15 -3.81 15.03
CA MET A 48 6.15 -2.81 16.11
C MET A 48 7.47 -2.04 16.25
N ALA A 49 8.59 -2.64 15.85
CA ALA A 49 9.92 -2.01 15.91
C ALA A 49 10.23 -1.12 14.70
N LEU A 50 9.37 -1.11 13.67
CA LEU A 50 9.59 -0.34 12.45
C LEU A 50 9.72 1.16 12.78
N ASN A 51 10.85 1.75 12.39
CA ASN A 51 11.08 3.18 12.53
C ASN A 51 10.41 3.93 11.39
N ILE A 52 9.22 4.49 11.65
CA ILE A 52 8.40 5.17 10.63
C ILE A 52 9.14 6.32 9.95
N LYS A 53 9.97 7.07 10.67
CA LYS A 53 10.73 8.19 10.08
C LYS A 53 11.79 7.69 9.10
N GLU A 54 12.57 6.69 9.49
CA GLU A 54 13.59 6.11 8.62
C GLU A 54 12.96 5.41 7.42
N THR A 55 11.83 4.72 7.63
CA THR A 55 11.04 4.12 6.55
C THR A 55 10.55 5.18 5.56
N GLU A 56 10.14 6.38 6.03
CA GLU A 56 9.79 7.50 5.16
C GLU A 56 10.96 7.95 4.28
N GLU A 57 12.15 8.06 4.86
CA GLU A 57 13.36 8.47 4.14
C GLU A 57 13.70 7.45 3.03
N GLU A 58 13.52 6.15 3.29
CA GLU A 58 13.68 5.08 2.29
C GLU A 58 12.62 5.13 1.19
N LEU A 59 11.36 5.31 1.56
CA LEU A 59 10.24 5.44 0.61
C LEU A 59 10.44 6.64 -0.30
N ARG A 60 10.82 7.79 0.26
CA ARG A 60 11.17 9.02 -0.47
C ARG A 60 12.31 8.76 -1.44
N GLY A 61 13.38 8.09 -1.02
CA GLY A 61 14.50 7.74 -1.90
C GLY A 61 14.07 6.87 -3.09
N GLY A 62 13.19 5.88 -2.87
CA GLY A 62 12.62 5.05 -3.94
C GLY A 62 11.72 5.82 -4.91
N ILE A 63 10.89 6.73 -4.38
CA ILE A 63 10.05 7.63 -5.18
C ILE A 63 10.90 8.57 -6.03
N GLU A 64 11.93 9.18 -5.44
CA GLU A 64 12.84 10.08 -6.15
C GLU A 64 13.59 9.38 -7.27
N PHE A 65 14.11 8.17 -7.01
CA PHE A 65 14.75 7.35 -8.02
C PHE A 65 13.83 7.08 -9.23
N LEU A 66 12.59 6.63 -8.99
CA LEU A 66 11.64 6.34 -10.07
C LEU A 66 11.19 7.62 -10.81
N PHE A 67 11.00 8.72 -10.08
CA PHE A 67 10.64 10.00 -10.66
C PHE A 67 11.75 10.52 -11.59
N GLU A 68 13.01 10.41 -11.18
CA GLU A 68 14.16 10.84 -11.99
C GLU A 68 14.36 9.95 -13.22
N GLU A 69 14.22 8.63 -13.07
CA GLU A 69 14.40 7.68 -14.17
C GLU A 69 13.31 7.81 -15.24
N THR A 70 12.08 8.13 -14.84
CA THR A 70 10.92 8.21 -15.76
C THR A 70 10.55 9.64 -16.15
N ASN A 71 11.00 10.65 -15.41
CA ASN A 71 10.56 12.04 -15.49
C ASN A 71 9.01 12.20 -15.41
N ASN A 72 8.36 11.32 -14.64
CA ASN A 72 6.91 11.31 -14.40
C ASN A 72 6.60 11.07 -12.91
N PRO A 73 5.44 11.53 -12.40
CA PRO A 73 4.95 11.14 -11.08
C PRO A 73 4.88 9.62 -10.90
N VAL A 74 5.07 9.16 -9.67
CA VAL A 74 5.15 7.74 -9.31
C VAL A 74 3.83 7.28 -8.68
N GLY A 75 3.39 6.07 -9.01
CA GLY A 75 2.32 5.38 -8.29
C GLY A 75 2.87 4.66 -7.06
N VAL A 76 2.22 4.81 -5.91
CA VAL A 76 2.54 4.07 -4.69
C VAL A 76 1.43 3.08 -4.35
N THR A 77 1.82 1.86 -3.99
CA THR A 77 0.91 0.84 -3.47
C THR A 77 1.63 -0.08 -2.50
N GLY A 78 0.89 -0.62 -1.56
CA GLY A 78 1.36 -1.64 -0.64
C GLY A 78 0.19 -2.35 0.04
N PHE A 79 0.54 -3.35 0.85
CA PHE A 79 -0.39 -4.32 1.43
C PHE A 79 -0.19 -4.41 2.94
N CYS A 80 -1.27 -4.50 3.72
CA CYS A 80 -1.20 -4.58 5.19
C CYS A 80 -0.41 -3.37 5.75
N MET A 81 0.72 -3.59 6.42
CA MET A 81 1.64 -2.53 6.82
C MET A 81 2.02 -1.61 5.64
N GLY A 82 2.30 -2.19 4.48
CA GLY A 82 2.65 -1.46 3.27
C GLY A 82 1.53 -0.59 2.72
N GLY A 83 0.27 -0.91 2.99
CA GLY A 83 -0.87 -0.09 2.58
C GLY A 83 -0.89 1.23 3.35
N ALA A 84 -0.71 1.14 4.67
CA ALA A 84 -0.54 2.32 5.53
C ALA A 84 0.69 3.13 5.13
N LEU A 85 1.82 2.47 4.85
CA LEU A 85 3.04 3.15 4.40
C LEU A 85 2.88 3.80 3.01
N ALA A 86 2.09 3.22 2.10
CA ALA A 86 1.81 3.82 0.80
C ALA A 86 1.04 5.13 0.93
N LEU A 87 -0.03 5.14 1.73
CA LEU A 87 -0.79 6.34 2.00
C LEU A 87 0.04 7.39 2.74
N PHE A 88 0.86 6.97 3.70
CA PHE A 88 1.80 7.84 4.39
C PHE A 88 2.81 8.47 3.42
N ALA A 89 3.43 7.68 2.54
CA ALA A 89 4.34 8.20 1.53
C ALA A 89 3.65 9.21 0.59
N ALA A 90 2.38 8.98 0.24
CA ALA A 90 1.59 9.89 -0.59
C ALA A 90 1.34 11.25 0.10
N CYS A 91 1.12 11.26 1.42
CA CYS A 91 1.05 12.49 2.22
C CYS A 91 2.39 13.25 2.25
N GLN A 92 3.52 12.52 2.29
CA GLN A 92 4.84 13.11 2.56
C GLN A 92 5.59 13.60 1.32
N ASN A 93 5.19 13.15 0.12
CA ASN A 93 5.97 13.33 -1.11
C ASN A 93 5.28 14.18 -2.19
N GLY A 94 4.12 14.76 -1.87
CA GLY A 94 3.42 15.76 -2.69
C GLY A 94 3.28 15.34 -4.16
N SER A 95 3.57 16.25 -5.08
CA SER A 95 3.36 16.05 -6.52
C SER A 95 4.26 15.00 -7.18
N LYS A 96 5.26 14.45 -6.48
CA LYS A 96 6.04 13.31 -6.99
C LYS A 96 5.25 12.01 -6.93
N VAL A 97 4.21 11.94 -6.10
CA VAL A 97 3.27 10.81 -6.06
C VAL A 97 2.02 11.19 -6.86
N GLY A 98 1.78 10.49 -7.96
CA GLY A 98 0.67 10.76 -8.87
C GLY A 98 -0.60 9.99 -8.52
N ALA A 99 -0.48 8.86 -7.82
CA ALA A 99 -1.60 8.02 -7.42
C ALA A 99 -1.22 7.12 -6.24
N CYS A 100 -2.19 6.84 -5.36
CA CYS A 100 -2.01 5.93 -4.23
C CYS A 100 -3.06 4.82 -4.25
N VAL A 101 -2.63 3.57 -4.07
CA VAL A 101 -3.51 2.41 -3.88
C VAL A 101 -3.14 1.71 -2.57
N ASP A 102 -4.03 1.81 -1.58
CA ASP A 102 -3.90 1.20 -0.26
C ASP A 102 -4.69 -0.12 -0.21
N PHE A 103 -3.99 -1.25 -0.07
CA PHE A 103 -4.62 -2.55 0.20
C PHE A 103 -4.58 -2.82 1.70
N TYR A 104 -5.74 -2.70 2.36
CA TYR A 104 -5.98 -3.06 3.76
C TYR A 104 -4.89 -2.56 4.72
N GLY A 105 -4.50 -1.29 4.53
CA GLY A 105 -3.48 -0.57 5.27
C GLY A 105 -3.68 -0.50 6.78
N ILE A 106 -2.70 -0.96 7.55
CA ILE A 106 -2.66 -0.71 9.00
C ILE A 106 -1.25 -0.62 9.57
N HIS A 107 -1.00 0.41 10.37
CA HIS A 107 0.15 0.47 11.26
C HIS A 107 -0.12 1.46 12.41
N PRO A 108 0.05 1.07 13.69
CA PRO A 108 -0.38 1.91 14.83
C PRO A 108 0.43 3.19 15.00
N ASN A 109 1.67 3.24 14.50
CA ASN A 109 2.55 4.40 14.60
C ASN A 109 2.56 5.28 13.33
N VAL A 110 1.74 4.98 12.33
CA VAL A 110 1.65 5.80 11.12
C VAL A 110 0.53 6.82 11.29
N GLU A 111 0.86 8.09 11.10
CA GLU A 111 -0.09 9.21 11.12
C GLU A 111 -0.12 9.87 9.74
N TYR A 112 -1.31 10.25 9.27
CA TYR A 112 -1.49 10.83 7.95
C TYR A 112 -1.70 12.35 8.03
N ASP A 113 -0.87 13.10 7.33
CA ASP A 113 -1.13 14.51 7.05
C ASP A 113 -2.06 14.64 5.83
N TRP A 114 -3.36 14.63 6.11
CA TRP A 114 -4.40 14.73 5.08
C TRP A 114 -4.38 16.06 4.32
N ASP A 115 -3.83 17.13 4.90
CA ASP A 115 -3.71 18.43 4.22
C ASP A 115 -2.62 18.42 3.14
N SER A 116 -1.61 17.55 3.30
CA SER A 116 -0.51 17.38 2.36
C SER A 116 -0.76 16.31 1.28
N LEU A 117 -1.83 15.51 1.42
CA LEU A 117 -2.17 14.50 0.42
C LEU A 117 -2.66 15.15 -0.88
N THR A 118 -1.86 15.03 -1.94
CA THR A 118 -2.22 15.52 -3.28
C THR A 118 -2.62 14.42 -4.25
N ALA A 119 -2.17 13.19 -4.02
CA ALA A 119 -2.40 12.06 -4.90
C ALA A 119 -3.80 11.44 -4.67
N PRO A 120 -4.59 11.17 -5.71
CA PRO A 120 -5.88 10.47 -5.60
C PRO A 120 -5.70 9.08 -4.97
N LEU A 121 -6.61 8.74 -4.04
CA LEU A 121 -6.52 7.53 -3.22
C LEU A 121 -7.57 6.47 -3.61
N LEU A 122 -7.10 5.28 -3.98
CA LEU A 122 -7.91 4.07 -3.99
C LEU A 122 -7.64 3.28 -2.71
N GLY A 123 -8.68 3.07 -1.90
CA GLY A 123 -8.64 2.20 -0.73
C GLY A 123 -9.36 0.88 -1.00
N ILE A 124 -8.68 -0.23 -0.79
CA ILE A 124 -9.19 -1.59 -1.00
C ILE A 124 -9.23 -2.32 0.34
N TRP A 125 -10.43 -2.72 0.76
CA TRP A 125 -10.72 -3.20 2.11
C TRP A 125 -11.39 -4.58 2.10
N ALA A 126 -11.25 -5.29 3.20
CA ALA A 126 -11.94 -6.55 3.46
C ALA A 126 -13.13 -6.34 4.39
N GLU A 127 -14.23 -7.08 4.19
CA GLU A 127 -15.40 -6.99 5.07
C GLU A 127 -15.09 -7.43 6.50
N HIS A 128 -14.30 -8.49 6.66
CA HIS A 128 -13.97 -9.10 7.95
C HIS A 128 -12.55 -8.72 8.40
N ASP A 129 -12.32 -7.42 8.57
CA ASP A 129 -11.06 -6.86 9.03
C ASP A 129 -11.26 -5.90 10.19
N ASP A 130 -11.36 -6.46 11.40
CA ASP A 130 -11.60 -5.70 12.62
C ASP A 130 -10.40 -4.82 13.05
N MET A 131 -9.23 -5.00 12.43
CA MET A 131 -8.04 -4.19 12.69
C MET A 131 -8.05 -2.89 11.86
N VAL A 132 -8.41 -2.99 10.58
CA VAL A 132 -8.43 -1.87 9.63
C VAL A 132 -9.76 -1.12 9.69
N ASN A 133 -10.89 -1.83 9.68
CA ASN A 133 -12.21 -1.22 9.46
C ASN A 133 -12.60 -0.09 10.43
N PRO A 134 -12.18 -0.09 11.73
CA PRO A 134 -12.47 1.00 12.63
C PRO A 134 -11.99 2.40 12.18
N GLN A 135 -10.94 2.49 11.36
CA GLN A 135 -10.38 3.78 10.92
C GLN A 135 -11.04 4.35 9.65
N LEU A 136 -11.73 3.51 8.86
CA LEU A 136 -12.23 3.87 7.54
C LEU A 136 -13.27 5.02 7.53
N PRO A 137 -14.20 5.11 8.51
CA PRO A 137 -15.12 6.26 8.58
C PRO A 137 -14.38 7.59 8.77
N ASP A 138 -13.30 7.59 9.55
CA ASP A 138 -12.49 8.78 9.75
C ASP A 138 -11.69 9.13 8.50
N PHE A 139 -11.11 8.16 7.81
CA PHE A 139 -10.44 8.40 6.52
C PHE A 139 -11.38 9.04 5.52
N ALA A 140 -12.59 8.47 5.35
CA ALA A 140 -13.59 9.02 4.43
C ALA A 140 -14.01 10.44 4.81
N ARG A 141 -14.12 10.76 6.11
CA ARG A 141 -14.42 12.09 6.62
C ARG A 141 -13.28 13.09 6.35
N GLU A 142 -12.03 12.72 6.60
CA GLU A 142 -10.87 13.57 6.37
C GLU A 142 -10.71 13.88 4.87
N LEU A 143 -10.83 12.87 4.00
CA LEU A 143 -10.76 13.02 2.54
C LEU A 143 -11.91 13.85 1.99
N ALA A 144 -13.15 13.57 2.38
CA ALA A 144 -14.33 14.29 1.89
C ALA A 144 -14.34 15.76 2.33
N SER A 145 -13.93 16.06 3.57
CA SER A 145 -13.90 17.44 4.06
C SER A 145 -12.90 18.32 3.30
N ARG A 146 -11.84 17.71 2.74
CA ARG A 146 -10.83 18.35 1.89
C ARG A 146 -11.14 18.29 0.40
N LYS A 147 -12.25 17.66 0.00
CA LYS A 147 -12.63 17.40 -1.39
C LYS A 147 -11.55 16.63 -2.16
N HIS A 148 -10.89 15.72 -1.46
CA HIS A 148 -9.89 14.86 -2.07
C HIS A 148 -10.54 13.87 -3.03
N ASP A 149 -9.85 13.50 -4.10
CA ASP A 149 -10.30 12.44 -5.00
C ASP A 149 -9.99 11.09 -4.37
N PHE A 150 -11.03 10.34 -3.99
CA PHE A 150 -10.86 9.00 -3.44
C PHE A 150 -11.96 8.03 -3.85
N HIS A 151 -11.64 6.74 -3.85
CA HIS A 151 -12.58 5.65 -4.01
C HIS A 151 -12.27 4.55 -3.00
N PHE A 152 -13.27 4.11 -2.24
CA PHE A 152 -13.15 2.95 -1.35
C PHE A 152 -13.97 1.78 -1.88
N LYS A 153 -13.34 0.61 -1.93
CA LYS A 153 -13.94 -0.66 -2.31
C LYS A 153 -13.75 -1.65 -1.18
N THR A 154 -14.85 -2.17 -0.64
CA THR A 154 -14.82 -3.27 0.33
C THR A 154 -15.31 -4.55 -0.34
N TYR A 155 -14.59 -5.65 -0.17
CA TYR A 155 -14.95 -6.96 -0.70
C TYR A 155 -15.69 -7.80 0.34
N ALA A 156 -16.93 -8.18 0.00
CA ALA A 156 -17.76 -8.99 0.88
C ALA A 156 -17.20 -10.41 1.06
N GLY A 157 -17.30 -10.96 2.27
CA GLY A 157 -16.82 -12.30 2.63
C GLY A 157 -15.31 -12.46 2.73
N THR A 158 -14.54 -11.40 2.49
CA THR A 158 -13.07 -11.43 2.55
C THR A 158 -12.55 -11.01 3.92
N SER A 159 -11.35 -11.47 4.26
CA SER A 159 -10.61 -11.11 5.46
C SER A 159 -9.30 -10.39 5.11
N HIS A 160 -8.58 -9.90 6.13
CA HIS A 160 -7.28 -9.28 5.95
C HIS A 160 -6.33 -10.15 5.11
N ALA A 161 -5.52 -9.51 4.25
CA ALA A 161 -4.60 -10.16 3.34
C ALA A 161 -5.25 -11.07 2.28
N PHE A 162 -6.50 -10.80 1.87
CA PHE A 162 -7.17 -11.60 0.81
C PHE A 162 -6.44 -11.57 -0.54
N PHE A 163 -5.67 -10.52 -0.82
CA PHE A 163 -4.89 -10.39 -2.06
C PHE A 163 -3.66 -11.30 -2.09
N ASN A 164 -3.15 -11.69 -0.92
CA ASN A 164 -1.93 -12.48 -0.83
C ASN A 164 -2.21 -13.94 -1.22
N ASP A 165 -1.76 -14.34 -2.41
CA ASP A 165 -1.95 -15.68 -2.95
C ASP A 165 -1.08 -16.76 -2.31
N THR A 166 -0.13 -16.38 -1.45
CA THR A 166 0.60 -17.31 -0.57
C THR A 166 -0.15 -17.58 0.73
N ASN A 167 -1.17 -16.77 1.07
CA ASN A 167 -2.07 -17.02 2.20
C ASN A 167 -3.12 -18.06 1.82
N THR A 168 -2.78 -19.35 1.93
CA THR A 168 -3.65 -20.45 1.50
C THR A 168 -4.99 -20.54 2.23
N GLU A 169 -5.16 -19.86 3.36
CA GLU A 169 -6.40 -19.86 4.13
C GLU A 169 -7.27 -18.62 3.86
N GLY A 170 -6.66 -17.47 3.59
CA GLY A 170 -7.35 -16.19 3.43
C GLY A 170 -7.42 -15.64 2.01
N HIS A 171 -6.69 -16.21 1.05
CA HIS A 171 -6.70 -15.73 -0.33
C HIS A 171 -8.09 -15.88 -0.98
N ASP A 172 -8.61 -14.80 -1.53
CA ASP A 172 -9.84 -14.79 -2.31
C ASP A 172 -9.53 -14.43 -3.77
N VAL A 173 -9.64 -15.39 -4.68
CA VAL A 173 -9.22 -15.24 -6.08
C VAL A 173 -10.05 -14.19 -6.83
N ASP A 174 -11.37 -14.18 -6.62
CA ASP A 174 -12.28 -13.30 -7.35
C ASP A 174 -12.10 -11.85 -6.87
N ALA A 175 -12.04 -11.65 -5.55
CA ALA A 175 -11.76 -10.34 -4.97
C ALA A 175 -10.37 -9.84 -5.35
N SER A 176 -9.35 -10.70 -5.34
CA SER A 176 -7.98 -10.34 -5.73
C SER A 176 -7.89 -9.91 -7.19
N THR A 177 -8.60 -10.61 -8.08
CA THR A 177 -8.63 -10.30 -9.51
C THR A 177 -9.29 -8.93 -9.75
N ASP A 178 -10.48 -8.69 -9.18
CA ASP A 178 -11.16 -7.39 -9.30
C ASP A 178 -10.34 -6.27 -8.66
N ALA A 179 -9.71 -6.52 -7.50
CA ALA A 179 -8.88 -5.53 -6.81
C ALA A 179 -7.63 -5.16 -7.61
N TRP A 180 -7.00 -6.15 -8.27
CA TRP A 180 -5.89 -5.93 -9.18
C TRP A 180 -6.30 -5.05 -10.36
N ASP A 181 -7.43 -5.37 -11.00
CA ASP A 181 -7.94 -4.60 -12.14
C ASP A 181 -8.29 -3.17 -11.72
N LEU A 182 -8.87 -2.97 -10.53
CA LEU A 182 -9.11 -1.62 -9.98
C LEU A 182 -7.81 -0.85 -9.78
N ALA A 183 -6.77 -1.49 -9.23
CA ALA A 183 -5.46 -0.85 -9.04
C ALA A 183 -4.82 -0.44 -10.36
N LEU A 184 -4.85 -1.31 -11.38
CA LEU A 184 -4.34 -0.99 -12.72
C LEU A 184 -5.11 0.17 -13.36
N ASN A 185 -6.45 0.12 -13.33
CA ASN A 185 -7.28 1.20 -13.86
C ASN A 185 -7.05 2.53 -13.13
N TRP A 186 -6.77 2.47 -11.82
CA TRP A 186 -6.43 3.67 -11.04
C TRP A 186 -5.11 4.26 -11.49
N PHE A 187 -4.08 3.43 -11.66
CA PHE A 187 -2.79 3.89 -12.15
C PHE A 187 -2.84 4.38 -13.60
N GLU A 188 -3.52 3.69 -14.51
CA GLU A 188 -3.72 4.14 -15.89
C GLU A 188 -4.41 5.51 -15.98
N LYS A 189 -5.33 5.79 -15.05
CA LYS A 189 -6.06 7.06 -15.03
C LYS A 189 -5.20 8.24 -14.56
N TYR A 190 -4.25 8.00 -13.66
CA TYR A 190 -3.61 9.05 -12.86
C TYR A 190 -2.08 9.16 -13.03
N LEU A 191 -1.43 8.19 -13.68
CA LEU A 191 -0.02 8.22 -14.07
C LEU A 191 0.12 8.41 -15.59
#